data_AF-U1JC74-F1
#
_entry.id   AF-U1JC74-F1
#
_cell.length_a   1.000
_cell.length_b   1.000
_cell.length_c   1.000
_cell.angle_alpha   90.00
_cell.angle_beta   90.00
_cell.angle_gamma   90.00
#
_symmetry.space_group_name_H-M   'P 1'
#
loop_
_entity.id
_entity.type
_entity.pdbx_description
1 polymer ?
#
loop_
_entity_poly.entity_id
_entity_poly.type
_entity_poly.pdbx_seq_one_letter_code
_entity_poly.pdbx_strand_id
1 'polypeptide(L)'
;MSNQEKPMSQRLTDVVVAADNLTQTVQDKIGNIDATVAAKSAEVDQKIASAETEFNNWKNSIVETINGLNVTKVGNEKHFSFERILSAGGYTREADGSDADYPYCANPQPPYYINMLEFKSGTNHLTYGDYGDYFKIEFMMCHRGMFATEGYTDHLIFTGTSYQDSVACQLEVKKIANDSSLSVFISEPNNLEKEIPLTNAMEGTILPVSYRSIGQGYNQGFARVSLKIDTRPHCGSTRAISVDTKYTSHLGQPAVNYITQEKPTWEQ
;
A
#
# COMPACT_ATOMS: atom_id res chain seq x y z
N MET A 1 37.44 -39.08 78.49
CA MET A 1 36.37 -39.29 77.49
C MET A 1 36.81 -40.46 76.61
N SER A 2 36.06 -41.56 76.63
CA SER A 2 36.38 -42.78 75.87
C SER A 2 35.91 -42.63 74.43
N ASN A 3 36.83 -42.62 73.46
CA ASN A 3 36.51 -42.84 72.04
C ASN A 3 36.35 -44.35 71.81
N GLN A 4 35.16 -44.89 72.06
CA GLN A 4 34.83 -46.23 71.59
C GLN A 4 34.63 -46.17 70.07
N GLU A 5 35.46 -46.89 69.32
CA GLU A 5 35.28 -47.07 67.88
C GLU A 5 34.00 -47.88 67.61
N LYS A 6 33.14 -47.35 66.73
CA LYS A 6 31.94 -48.06 66.29
C LYS A 6 32.32 -49.34 65.54
N PRO A 7 31.63 -50.48 65.77
CA PRO A 7 31.85 -51.70 64.99
C PRO A 7 31.56 -51.45 63.49
N MET A 8 32.26 -52.16 62.60
CA MET A 8 32.21 -51.94 61.15
C MET A 8 30.80 -52.03 60.56
N SER A 9 29.96 -52.93 61.08
CA SER A 9 28.56 -53.05 60.70
C SER A 9 27.78 -51.75 60.94
N GLN A 10 28.01 -51.08 62.07
CA GLN A 10 27.35 -49.82 62.39
C GLN A 10 27.85 -48.66 61.53
N ARG A 11 29.13 -48.65 61.17
CA ARG A 11 29.69 -47.69 60.20
C ARG A 11 29.06 -47.85 58.81
N LEU A 12 28.85 -49.10 58.36
CA LEU A 12 28.17 -49.40 57.09
C LEU A 12 26.70 -48.96 57.11
N THR A 13 25.98 -49.23 58.21
CA THR A 13 24.60 -48.75 58.39
C THR A 13 24.51 -47.22 58.35
N ASP A 14 25.42 -46.52 59.05
CA ASP A 14 25.46 -45.06 59.03
C ASP A 14 25.68 -44.50 57.60
N VAL A 15 26.53 -45.16 56.79
CA VAL A 15 26.77 -44.77 55.38
C VAL A 15 25.54 -45.01 54.51
N VAL A 16 24.86 -46.15 54.65
CA VAL A 16 23.62 -46.43 53.89
C VAL A 16 22.54 -45.40 54.21
N VAL A 17 22.30 -45.13 55.50
CA VAL A 17 21.33 -44.11 55.92
C VAL A 17 21.70 -42.73 55.36
N ALA A 18 22.98 -42.36 55.37
CA ALA A 18 23.43 -41.10 54.78
C ALA A 18 23.22 -41.06 53.27
N ALA A 19 23.45 -42.17 52.56
CA ALA A 19 23.24 -42.27 51.11
C ALA A 19 21.75 -42.20 50.74
N ASP A 20 20.87 -42.83 51.52
CA ASP A 20 19.41 -42.76 51.34
C ASP A 20 18.92 -41.33 51.57
N ASN A 21 19.37 -40.67 52.64
CA ASN A 21 19.06 -39.26 52.91
C ASN A 21 19.55 -38.32 51.80
N LEU A 22 20.74 -38.57 51.25
CA LEU A 22 21.26 -37.80 50.12
C LEU A 22 20.41 -38.02 48.87
N THR A 23 20.03 -39.27 48.58
CA THR A 23 19.17 -39.62 47.44
C THR A 23 17.82 -38.93 47.53
N GLN A 24 17.18 -38.96 48.70
CA GLN A 24 15.92 -38.26 48.95
C GLN A 24 16.07 -36.75 48.77
N THR A 25 17.14 -36.16 49.32
CA THR A 25 17.42 -34.72 49.17
C THR A 25 17.59 -34.33 47.69
N VAL A 26 18.29 -35.14 46.90
CA VAL A 26 18.48 -34.90 45.46
C VAL A 26 17.15 -35.02 44.72
N GLN A 27 16.33 -36.03 45.01
CA GLN A 27 15.00 -36.18 44.41
C GLN A 27 14.08 -34.99 44.73
N ASP A 28 14.08 -34.54 45.98
CA ASP A 28 13.31 -33.36 46.40
C ASP A 28 13.80 -32.10 45.67
N LYS A 29 15.11 -31.93 45.48
CA LYS A 29 15.68 -30.80 44.73
C LYS A 29 15.31 -30.86 43.26
N ILE A 30 15.33 -32.03 42.64
CA ILE A 30 14.89 -32.22 41.24
C ILE A 30 13.41 -31.86 41.11
N GLY A 31 12.54 -32.38 41.98
CA GLY A 31 11.11 -32.05 41.96
C GLY A 31 10.84 -30.55 42.11
N ASN A 32 11.61 -29.86 42.96
CA ASN A 32 11.54 -28.39 43.09
C ASN A 32 12.02 -27.67 41.83
N ILE A 33 13.06 -28.15 41.17
CA ILE A 33 13.56 -27.59 39.90
C ILE A 33 12.51 -27.77 38.81
N ASP A 34 11.96 -28.97 38.64
CA ASP A 34 10.95 -29.26 37.62
C ASP A 34 9.70 -28.40 37.80
N ALA A 35 9.21 -28.27 39.04
CA ALA A 35 8.09 -27.39 39.36
C ALA A 35 8.40 -25.92 39.04
N THR A 36 9.62 -25.46 39.35
CA THR A 36 10.05 -24.09 39.08
C THR A 36 10.16 -23.83 37.57
N VAL A 37 10.74 -24.76 36.81
CA VAL A 37 10.87 -24.68 35.36
C VAL A 37 9.48 -24.67 34.71
N ALA A 38 8.58 -25.58 35.10
CA ALA A 38 7.22 -25.63 34.57
C ALA A 38 6.46 -24.32 34.85
N ALA A 39 6.56 -23.77 36.06
CA ALA A 39 5.94 -22.49 36.40
C ALA A 39 6.51 -21.33 35.58
N LYS A 40 7.84 -21.31 35.37
CA LYS A 40 8.48 -20.25 34.57
C LYS A 40 8.19 -20.36 33.08
N SER A 41 8.12 -21.57 32.52
CA SER A 41 7.69 -21.78 31.14
C SER A 41 6.26 -21.28 30.94
N ALA A 42 5.33 -21.61 31.84
CA ALA A 42 3.95 -21.12 31.78
C ALA A 42 3.86 -19.59 31.89
N GLU A 43 4.68 -18.97 32.75
CA GLU A 43 4.76 -17.50 32.86
C GLU A 43 5.28 -16.86 31.54
N VAL A 44 6.26 -17.48 30.90
CA VAL A 44 6.79 -17.02 29.60
C VAL A 44 5.73 -17.14 28.51
N ASP A 45 5.04 -18.28 28.43
CA ASP A 45 3.98 -18.50 27.43
C ASP A 45 2.86 -17.46 27.57
N GLN A 46 2.47 -17.13 28.80
CA GLN A 46 1.48 -16.07 29.06
C GLN A 46 1.97 -14.69 28.61
N LYS A 47 3.24 -14.36 28.88
CA LYS A 47 3.82 -13.08 28.43
C LYS A 47 3.89 -12.97 26.91
N ILE A 48 4.24 -14.06 26.23
CA ILE A 48 4.26 -14.11 24.77
C ILE A 48 2.85 -13.89 24.21
N ALA A 49 1.86 -14.63 24.71
CA ALA A 49 0.47 -14.47 24.25
C ALA A 49 -0.09 -13.05 24.48
N SER A 50 0.24 -12.42 25.62
CA SER A 50 -0.14 -11.04 25.90
C SER A 50 0.54 -10.06 24.93
N ALA A 51 1.85 -10.22 24.70
CA ALA A 51 2.61 -9.36 23.80
C ALA A 51 2.13 -9.48 22.34
N GLU A 52 1.82 -10.69 21.87
CA GLU A 52 1.23 -10.91 20.54
C GLU A 52 -0.13 -10.22 20.39
N THR A 53 -0.96 -10.26 21.43
CA THR A 53 -2.26 -9.59 21.45
C THR A 53 -2.09 -8.07 21.39
N GLU A 54 -1.22 -7.50 22.23
CA GLU A 54 -0.92 -6.07 22.23
C GLU A 54 -0.35 -5.59 20.90
N PHE A 55 0.58 -6.36 20.31
CA PHE A 55 1.16 -6.06 19.01
C PHE A 55 0.12 -6.07 17.90
N ASN A 56 -0.75 -7.09 17.86
CA ASN A 56 -1.80 -7.18 16.84
C ASN A 56 -2.82 -6.04 16.98
N ASN A 57 -3.19 -5.67 18.20
CA ASN A 57 -4.08 -4.53 18.46
C ASN A 57 -3.44 -3.22 17.97
N TRP A 58 -2.16 -3.00 18.29
CA TRP A 58 -1.42 -1.84 17.83
C TRP A 58 -1.31 -1.81 16.29
N LYS A 59 -0.92 -2.93 15.67
CA LYS A 59 -0.81 -3.03 14.20
C LYS A 59 -2.13 -2.74 13.51
N ASN A 60 -3.23 -3.33 13.96
CA ASN A 60 -4.56 -3.12 13.38
C ASN A 60 -5.09 -1.69 13.60
N SER A 61 -4.55 -0.95 14.58
CA SER A 61 -4.88 0.46 14.77
C SER A 61 -4.18 1.40 13.76
N ILE A 62 -3.12 0.90 13.10
CA ILE A 62 -2.25 1.68 12.21
C ILE A 62 -2.34 1.18 10.77
N VAL A 63 -2.67 -0.08 10.50
CA VAL A 63 -2.75 -0.62 9.15
C VAL A 63 -4.10 -1.27 8.91
N GLU A 64 -4.74 -0.91 7.81
CA GLU A 64 -5.96 -1.54 7.31
C GLU A 64 -5.79 -1.92 5.83
N THR A 65 -6.45 -2.98 5.37
CA THR A 65 -6.48 -3.33 3.94
C THR A 65 -7.74 -2.75 3.32
N ILE A 66 -7.58 -1.83 2.36
CA ILE A 66 -8.69 -1.24 1.59
C ILE A 66 -8.49 -1.60 0.12
N ASN A 67 -9.48 -2.24 -0.49
CA ASN A 67 -9.47 -2.59 -1.92
C ASN A 67 -8.19 -3.34 -2.36
N GLY A 68 -7.67 -4.21 -1.49
CA GLY A 68 -6.49 -5.03 -1.76
C GLY A 68 -5.14 -4.33 -1.52
N LEU A 69 -5.13 -3.06 -1.10
CA LEU A 69 -3.91 -2.31 -0.75
C LEU A 69 -3.85 -2.09 0.75
N ASN A 70 -2.63 -2.22 1.32
CA ASN A 70 -2.39 -1.88 2.71
C ASN A 70 -2.32 -0.35 2.85
N VAL A 71 -3.17 0.20 3.70
CA VAL A 71 -3.25 1.61 4.02
C VAL A 71 -2.72 1.79 5.44
N THR A 72 -1.67 2.57 5.59
CA THR A 72 -1.11 2.96 6.89
C THR A 72 -1.78 4.25 7.35
N LYS A 73 -2.10 4.36 8.64
CA LYS A 73 -2.80 5.48 9.26
C LYS A 73 -1.97 6.05 10.42
N VAL A 74 -1.69 7.34 10.37
CA VAL A 74 -1.05 8.10 11.46
C VAL A 74 -1.91 9.33 11.74
N GLY A 75 -2.63 9.30 12.87
CA GLY A 75 -3.67 10.30 13.14
C GLY A 75 -4.80 10.20 12.10
N ASN A 76 -5.10 11.29 11.41
CA ASN A 76 -6.05 11.31 10.29
C ASN A 76 -5.40 11.07 8.93
N GLU A 77 -4.07 11.12 8.85
CA GLU A 77 -3.36 10.88 7.60
C GLU A 77 -3.34 9.38 7.29
N LYS A 78 -3.68 9.04 6.05
CA LYS A 78 -3.66 7.71 5.47
C LYS A 78 -2.67 7.71 4.30
N HIS A 79 -1.96 6.60 4.15
CA HIS A 79 -0.92 6.43 3.15
C HIS A 79 -0.97 5.04 2.53
N PHE A 80 -0.87 4.96 1.22
CA PHE A 80 -0.64 3.71 0.50
C PHE A 80 0.21 3.97 -0.74
N SER A 81 0.78 2.89 -1.27
CA SER A 81 1.49 2.91 -2.54
C SER A 81 1.27 1.62 -3.31
N PHE A 82 1.44 1.68 -4.62
CA PHE A 82 1.43 0.50 -5.48
C PHE A 82 2.39 0.65 -6.65
N GLU A 83 2.81 -0.51 -7.18
CA GLU A 83 3.76 -0.61 -8.29
C GLU A 83 3.22 -1.61 -9.31
N ARG A 84 3.47 -1.36 -10.59
CA ARG A 84 3.08 -2.30 -11.66
C ARG A 84 3.92 -2.13 -12.91
N ILE A 85 3.96 -3.18 -13.73
CA ILE A 85 4.45 -3.11 -15.10
C ILE A 85 3.23 -3.06 -16.01
N LEU A 86 3.19 -2.06 -16.89
CA LEU A 86 2.23 -1.96 -17.98
C LEU A 86 2.85 -2.60 -19.22
N SER A 87 2.09 -3.49 -19.87
CA SER A 87 2.45 -4.00 -21.18
C SER A 87 2.35 -2.83 -22.17
N ALA A 88 3.42 -2.60 -22.94
CA ALA A 88 3.38 -1.67 -24.06
C ALA A 88 3.16 -2.40 -25.39
N GLY A 89 2.86 -3.70 -25.38
CA GLY A 89 2.84 -4.49 -26.60
C GLY A 89 4.24 -4.86 -27.12
N GLY A 90 4.28 -5.37 -28.36
CA GLY A 90 5.52 -5.77 -29.03
C GLY A 90 6.06 -4.69 -29.98
N TYR A 91 7.35 -4.72 -30.28
CA TYR A 91 7.99 -3.88 -31.29
C TYR A 91 8.28 -4.68 -32.55
N THR A 92 8.01 -4.09 -33.72
CA THR A 92 8.45 -4.59 -35.03
C THR A 92 9.31 -3.54 -35.71
N ARG A 93 10.41 -3.96 -36.36
CA ARG A 93 11.30 -3.07 -37.10
C ARG A 93 10.75 -2.73 -38.49
N GLU A 94 9.91 -3.59 -39.06
CA GLU A 94 9.47 -3.51 -40.45
C GLU A 94 8.33 -2.50 -40.67
N ALA A 95 7.91 -1.80 -39.61
CA ALA A 95 6.80 -0.83 -39.64
C ALA A 95 5.47 -1.46 -40.13
N ASP A 96 5.27 -2.75 -39.85
CA ASP A 96 4.13 -3.57 -40.27
C ASP A 96 3.13 -3.87 -39.12
N GLY A 97 3.16 -3.04 -38.08
CA GLY A 97 2.22 -3.07 -36.97
C GLY A 97 0.76 -2.91 -37.42
N SER A 98 -0.17 -3.44 -36.61
CA SER A 98 -1.60 -3.45 -36.93
C SER A 98 -2.29 -2.10 -36.75
N ASP A 99 -1.64 -1.14 -36.09
CA ASP A 99 -2.12 0.23 -35.90
C ASP A 99 -1.37 1.17 -36.84
N ALA A 100 -2.09 1.79 -37.79
CA ALA A 100 -1.50 2.65 -38.80
C ALA A 100 -0.89 3.94 -38.23
N ASP A 101 -1.38 4.41 -37.09
CA ASP A 101 -0.80 5.59 -36.40
C ASP A 101 0.47 5.21 -35.63
N TYR A 102 0.66 3.92 -35.34
CA TYR A 102 1.80 3.37 -34.62
C TYR A 102 2.40 2.16 -35.36
N PRO A 103 2.97 2.35 -36.56
CA PRO A 103 3.34 1.25 -37.45
C PRO A 103 4.47 0.35 -36.91
N TYR A 104 5.27 0.83 -35.94
CA TYR A 104 6.30 0.01 -35.29
C TYR A 104 5.76 -0.80 -34.09
N CYS A 105 4.47 -0.69 -33.78
CA CYS A 105 3.82 -1.44 -32.71
C CYS A 105 3.24 -2.77 -33.22
N ALA A 106 3.89 -3.89 -32.88
CA ALA A 106 3.50 -5.22 -33.33
C ALA A 106 2.23 -5.75 -32.64
N ASN A 107 1.94 -5.32 -31.40
CA ASN A 107 0.77 -5.78 -30.64
C ASN A 107 0.23 -4.66 -29.73
N PRO A 108 -0.43 -3.64 -30.30
CA PRO A 108 -0.90 -2.48 -29.54
C PRO A 108 -1.84 -2.90 -28.41
N GLN A 109 -1.70 -2.25 -27.27
CA GLN A 109 -2.56 -2.47 -26.11
C GLN A 109 -3.62 -1.35 -26.02
N PRO A 110 -4.85 -1.67 -25.56
CA PRO A 110 -5.79 -0.64 -25.14
C PRO A 110 -5.17 0.27 -24.06
N PRO A 111 -5.58 1.55 -23.97
CA PRO A 111 -5.11 2.45 -22.93
C PRO A 111 -5.37 1.90 -21.53
N TYR A 112 -4.44 2.17 -20.62
CA TYR A 112 -4.63 1.90 -19.20
C TYR A 112 -5.24 3.12 -18.51
N TYR A 113 -6.06 2.90 -17.50
CA TYR A 113 -6.51 3.90 -16.55
C TYR A 113 -5.89 3.57 -15.20
N ILE A 114 -5.15 4.55 -14.66
CA ILE A 114 -4.51 4.46 -13.35
C ILE A 114 -5.33 5.29 -12.38
N ASN A 115 -6.12 4.63 -11.54
CA ASN A 115 -7.01 5.26 -10.56
C ASN A 115 -6.27 5.34 -9.23
N MET A 116 -5.66 6.50 -8.98
CA MET A 116 -4.65 6.67 -7.92
C MET A 116 -5.25 6.94 -6.54
N LEU A 117 -6.45 7.54 -6.51
CA LEU A 117 -7.23 7.81 -5.31
C LEU A 117 -8.69 8.05 -5.73
N GLU A 118 -9.65 7.52 -4.97
CA GLU A 118 -11.07 7.83 -5.17
C GLU A 118 -11.72 8.35 -3.91
N PHE A 119 -12.69 9.23 -4.09
CA PHE A 119 -13.53 9.78 -3.03
C PHE A 119 -14.95 9.28 -3.23
N LYS A 120 -15.39 8.40 -2.34
CA LYS A 120 -16.74 7.86 -2.37
C LYS A 120 -17.71 8.86 -1.78
N SER A 121 -18.82 9.12 -2.47
CA SER A 121 -19.87 9.98 -1.91
C SER A 121 -20.38 9.42 -0.57
N GLY A 122 -20.50 10.29 0.44
CA GLY A 122 -20.94 9.92 1.79
C GLY A 122 -22.38 9.39 1.85
N THR A 123 -22.84 8.99 3.03
CA THR A 123 -24.13 8.28 3.23
C THR A 123 -25.34 9.03 2.69
N ASN A 124 -25.33 10.36 2.70
CA ASN A 124 -26.42 11.19 2.18
C ASN A 124 -26.24 11.54 0.68
N HIS A 125 -25.18 11.03 0.06
CA HIS A 125 -24.72 11.33 -1.30
C HIS A 125 -24.37 12.80 -1.55
N LEU A 126 -24.16 13.57 -0.47
CA LEU A 126 -23.94 15.02 -0.52
C LEU A 126 -22.48 15.46 -0.32
N THR A 127 -21.59 14.54 0.10
CA THR A 127 -20.24 14.89 0.55
C THR A 127 -19.15 14.02 -0.09
N TYR A 128 -18.00 14.61 -0.43
CA TYR A 128 -16.77 13.92 -0.87
C TYR A 128 -15.59 14.13 0.08
N GLY A 129 -15.77 14.92 1.14
CA GLY A 129 -14.75 15.21 2.15
C GLY A 129 -15.23 16.21 3.19
N ASP A 130 -14.35 16.55 4.12
CA ASP A 130 -14.59 17.48 5.23
C ASP A 130 -13.62 18.65 5.25
N TYR A 131 -13.83 19.58 6.19
CA TYR A 131 -12.95 20.73 6.40
C TYR A 131 -11.50 20.30 6.65
N GLY A 132 -10.59 20.86 5.86
CA GLY A 132 -9.15 20.60 6.00
C GLY A 132 -8.69 19.29 5.36
N ASP A 133 -9.56 18.57 4.66
CA ASP A 133 -9.15 17.38 3.92
C ASP A 133 -8.18 17.73 2.80
N TYR A 134 -7.09 16.96 2.73
CA TYR A 134 -6.10 17.09 1.67
C TYR A 134 -5.70 15.72 1.11
N PHE A 135 -5.09 15.75 -0.07
CA PHE A 135 -4.37 14.62 -0.62
C PHE A 135 -3.12 15.06 -1.39
N LYS A 136 -2.12 14.19 -1.42
CA LYS A 136 -0.92 14.30 -2.23
C LYS A 136 -0.66 12.97 -2.92
N ILE A 137 -0.43 12.99 -4.22
CA ILE A 137 -0.11 11.80 -5.02
C ILE A 137 1.14 12.09 -5.82
N GLU A 138 2.12 11.19 -5.77
CA GLU A 138 3.28 11.20 -6.66
C GLU A 138 3.17 10.02 -7.62
N PHE A 139 3.17 10.31 -8.91
CA PHE A 139 3.14 9.32 -9.98
C PHE A 139 4.47 9.34 -10.71
N MET A 140 5.08 8.17 -10.88
CA MET A 140 6.28 7.99 -11.69
C MET A 140 6.07 6.82 -12.65
N MET A 141 6.50 7.00 -13.90
CA MET A 141 6.55 5.94 -14.90
C MET A 141 7.88 5.98 -15.64
N CYS A 142 8.56 4.83 -15.75
CA CYS A 142 9.80 4.72 -16.52
C CYS A 142 9.99 3.39 -17.23
N HIS A 143 10.94 3.34 -18.17
CA HIS A 143 11.39 2.09 -18.78
C HIS A 143 12.70 1.63 -18.11
N ARG A 144 12.73 0.42 -17.54
CA ARG A 144 13.95 -0.25 -17.04
C ARG A 144 14.83 0.63 -16.11
N GLY A 145 14.22 1.49 -15.30
CA GLY A 145 14.96 2.40 -14.41
C GLY A 145 15.70 3.53 -15.13
N MET A 146 15.41 3.79 -16.41
CA MET A 146 15.99 4.87 -17.21
C MET A 146 15.39 6.24 -16.85
N PHE A 147 15.26 6.53 -15.54
CA PHE A 147 14.60 7.73 -15.03
C PHE A 147 15.34 9.02 -15.44
N ALA A 148 16.66 8.94 -15.62
CA ALA A 148 17.50 10.07 -16.02
C ALA A 148 17.59 10.27 -17.54
N THR A 149 17.01 9.37 -18.34
CA THR A 149 17.07 9.45 -19.80
C THR A 149 15.87 10.20 -20.35
N GLU A 150 16.13 11.21 -21.19
CA GLU A 150 15.10 11.95 -21.90
C GLU A 150 14.19 11.02 -22.71
N GLY A 151 12.88 11.28 -22.71
CA GLY A 151 11.89 10.48 -23.42
C GLY A 151 11.51 9.14 -22.76
N TYR A 152 12.03 8.86 -21.55
CA TYR A 152 11.71 7.62 -20.83
C TYR A 152 11.06 7.84 -19.46
N THR A 153 10.77 9.07 -19.05
CA THR A 153 10.27 9.37 -17.70
C THR A 153 9.02 10.22 -17.75
N ASP A 154 7.98 9.76 -17.07
CA ASP A 154 6.83 10.58 -16.69
C ASP A 154 6.86 10.75 -15.19
N HIS A 155 6.73 11.99 -14.72
CA HIS A 155 6.72 12.32 -13.30
C HIS A 155 5.73 13.44 -13.03
N LEU A 156 4.74 13.14 -12.21
CA LEU A 156 3.64 14.03 -11.87
C LEU A 156 3.44 14.10 -10.37
N ILE A 157 3.07 15.27 -9.85
CA ILE A 157 2.67 15.45 -8.46
C ILE A 157 1.30 16.11 -8.42
N PHE A 158 0.34 15.46 -7.77
CA PHE A 158 -0.98 15.99 -7.52
C PHE A 158 -1.05 16.44 -6.06
N THR A 159 -1.41 17.69 -5.81
CA THR A 159 -1.69 18.19 -4.46
C THR A 159 -3.07 18.81 -4.45
N GLY A 160 -3.99 18.29 -3.64
CA GLY A 160 -5.39 18.68 -3.71
C GLY A 160 -6.13 18.59 -2.39
N THR A 161 -7.42 18.91 -2.47
CA THR A 161 -8.36 18.92 -1.35
C THR A 161 -9.68 18.30 -1.77
N SER A 162 -10.40 17.75 -0.81
CA SER A 162 -11.78 17.29 -0.97
C SER A 162 -12.67 18.00 0.04
N TYR A 163 -13.90 18.30 -0.34
CA TYR A 163 -14.91 18.88 0.56
C TYR A 163 -16.29 18.32 0.20
N GLN A 164 -17.36 18.94 0.70
CA GLN A 164 -18.73 18.46 0.50
C GLN A 164 -19.07 18.26 -0.99
N ASP A 165 -18.88 19.27 -1.83
CA ASP A 165 -19.35 19.24 -3.22
C ASP A 165 -18.22 19.28 -4.26
N SER A 166 -16.97 19.12 -3.82
CA SER A 166 -15.82 19.24 -4.71
C SER A 166 -14.62 18.36 -4.34
N VAL A 167 -13.89 17.97 -5.39
CA VAL A 167 -12.59 17.30 -5.34
C VAL A 167 -11.74 17.89 -6.45
N ALA A 168 -10.66 18.57 -6.08
CA ALA A 168 -9.80 19.26 -7.03
C ALA A 168 -8.35 19.25 -6.56
N CYS A 169 -7.42 19.44 -7.50
CA CYS A 169 -6.00 19.53 -7.22
C CYS A 169 -5.28 20.51 -8.12
N GLN A 170 -4.06 20.82 -7.71
CA GLN A 170 -3.00 21.33 -8.56
C GLN A 170 -2.14 20.15 -9.00
N LEU A 171 -2.04 19.96 -10.31
CA LEU A 171 -1.16 18.98 -10.95
C LEU A 171 0.13 19.69 -11.36
N GLU A 172 1.25 19.34 -10.74
CA GLU A 172 2.58 19.73 -11.16
C GLU A 172 3.12 18.71 -12.17
N VAL A 173 3.41 19.18 -13.38
CA VAL A 173 3.99 18.35 -14.44
C VAL A 173 5.51 18.45 -14.35
N LYS A 174 6.18 17.43 -13.80
CA LYS A 174 7.65 17.45 -13.66
C LYS A 174 8.33 16.98 -14.93
N LYS A 175 7.86 15.87 -15.51
CA LYS A 175 8.36 15.27 -16.75
C LYS A 175 7.27 14.54 -17.51
N ILE A 176 7.33 14.62 -18.84
CA ILE A 176 6.51 13.83 -19.77
C ILE A 176 7.44 13.16 -20.78
N ALA A 177 7.28 11.85 -20.98
CA ALA A 177 8.11 11.08 -21.89
C ALA A 177 7.69 11.28 -23.36
N ASN A 178 6.39 11.42 -23.60
CA ASN A 178 5.81 11.52 -24.93
C ASN A 178 4.47 12.27 -24.91
N ASP A 179 4.28 13.23 -25.84
CA ASP A 179 3.11 14.11 -25.90
C ASP A 179 1.76 13.40 -26.13
N SER A 180 1.76 12.16 -26.62
CA SER A 180 0.52 11.41 -26.86
C SER A 180 0.28 10.26 -25.88
N SER A 181 1.17 10.05 -24.90
CA SER A 181 1.08 8.88 -24.01
C SER A 181 0.24 9.10 -22.75
N LEU A 182 0.05 10.34 -22.31
CA LEU A 182 -0.52 10.62 -20.99
C LEU A 182 -1.59 11.71 -21.02
N SER A 183 -2.72 11.45 -20.39
CA SER A 183 -3.78 12.43 -20.17
C SER A 183 -4.34 12.32 -18.76
N VAL A 184 -4.75 13.45 -18.18
CA VAL A 184 -5.67 13.43 -17.03
C VAL A 184 -7.04 13.00 -17.53
N PHE A 185 -7.66 12.02 -16.86
CA PHE A 185 -9.00 11.56 -17.19
C PHE A 185 -9.98 12.01 -16.10
N ILE A 186 -11.09 12.63 -16.52
CA ILE A 186 -12.12 13.16 -15.62
C ILE A 186 -13.48 12.60 -16.05
N SER A 187 -14.08 11.81 -15.16
CA SER A 187 -15.46 11.33 -15.25
C SER A 187 -16.30 12.01 -14.17
N GLU A 188 -16.93 13.14 -14.48
CA GLU A 188 -17.75 13.93 -13.57
C GLU A 188 -19.25 13.68 -13.82
N PRO A 189 -20.14 13.70 -12.81
CA PRO A 189 -21.56 13.49 -13.04
C PRO A 189 -22.14 14.56 -13.95
N ASN A 190 -23.12 14.17 -14.77
CA ASN A 190 -23.87 15.06 -15.67
C ASN A 190 -23.02 15.78 -16.73
N ASN A 191 -21.76 15.39 -16.89
CA ASN A 191 -20.85 15.95 -17.89
C ASN A 191 -20.34 14.84 -18.80
N LEU A 192 -20.02 15.22 -20.04
CA LEU A 192 -19.19 14.35 -20.87
C LEU A 192 -17.81 14.22 -20.21
N GLU A 193 -17.26 13.01 -20.30
CA GLU A 193 -15.90 12.73 -19.87
C GLU A 193 -14.92 13.71 -20.55
N LYS A 194 -13.91 14.12 -19.78
CA LYS A 194 -12.89 15.06 -20.25
C LYS A 194 -11.53 14.41 -20.14
N GLU A 195 -10.73 14.61 -21.17
CA GLU A 195 -9.31 14.26 -21.18
C GLU A 195 -8.51 15.55 -21.33
N ILE A 196 -7.52 15.75 -20.45
CA ILE A 196 -6.56 16.85 -20.58
C ILE A 196 -5.23 16.20 -20.97
N PRO A 197 -4.83 16.29 -22.25
CA PRO A 197 -3.54 15.76 -22.71
C PRO A 197 -2.39 16.44 -21.97
N LEU A 198 -1.43 15.65 -21.50
CA LEU A 198 -0.21 16.13 -20.88
C LEU A 198 0.93 16.05 -21.88
N THR A 199 1.63 17.16 -22.08
CA THR A 199 2.68 17.28 -23.10
C THR A 199 3.97 17.81 -22.48
N ASN A 200 5.08 17.62 -23.19
CA ASN A 200 6.40 18.13 -22.81
C ASN A 200 6.41 19.66 -22.65
N ALA A 201 5.56 20.36 -23.41
CA ALA A 201 5.41 21.82 -23.29
C ALA A 201 4.81 22.27 -21.93
N MET A 202 4.20 21.35 -21.18
CA MET A 202 3.65 21.61 -19.85
C MET A 202 4.66 21.34 -18.73
N GLU A 203 5.86 20.86 -19.02
CA GLU A 203 6.87 20.62 -17.99
C GLU A 203 7.19 21.89 -17.19
N GLY A 204 7.22 21.77 -15.87
CA GLY A 204 7.42 22.88 -14.93
C GLY A 204 6.15 23.72 -14.67
N THR A 205 5.03 23.39 -15.30
CA THR A 205 3.75 24.10 -15.09
C THR A 205 2.89 23.43 -14.02
N ILE A 206 1.89 24.19 -13.57
CA ILE A 206 0.85 23.74 -12.64
C ILE A 206 -0.50 23.85 -13.33
N LEU A 207 -1.22 22.73 -13.42
CA LEU A 207 -2.55 22.64 -14.03
C LEU A 207 -3.62 22.50 -12.92
N PRO A 208 -4.63 23.37 -12.85
CA PRO A 208 -5.77 23.14 -11.98
C PRO A 208 -6.67 22.05 -12.58
N VAL A 209 -7.00 21.03 -11.79
CA VAL A 209 -7.84 19.91 -12.22
C VAL A 209 -8.98 19.74 -11.23
N SER A 210 -10.21 19.69 -11.72
CA SER A 210 -11.41 19.38 -10.95
C SER A 210 -11.93 18.01 -11.34
N TYR A 211 -11.92 17.06 -10.41
CA TYR A 211 -12.52 15.74 -10.57
C TYR A 211 -13.99 15.74 -10.14
N ARG A 212 -14.37 16.73 -9.33
CA ARG A 212 -15.74 17.05 -8.96
C ARG A 212 -15.82 18.55 -8.68
N SER A 213 -16.60 19.27 -9.49
CA SER A 213 -16.72 20.73 -9.48
C SER A 213 -17.99 21.18 -8.76
N ILE A 214 -17.95 22.30 -8.06
CA ILE A 214 -19.16 22.85 -7.41
C ILE A 214 -20.33 22.95 -8.40
N GLY A 215 -21.54 22.61 -7.94
CA GLY A 215 -22.77 22.80 -8.70
C GLY A 215 -23.21 21.65 -9.63
N GLN A 216 -22.47 20.54 -9.74
CA GLN A 216 -22.94 19.38 -10.55
C GLN A 216 -23.97 18.47 -9.86
N GLY A 217 -24.60 18.91 -8.76
CA GLY A 217 -25.60 18.14 -8.01
C GLY A 217 -25.02 17.09 -7.05
N TYR A 218 -25.85 16.53 -6.19
CA TYR A 218 -25.43 15.56 -5.18
C TYR A 218 -25.72 14.14 -5.65
N ASN A 219 -24.86 13.63 -6.53
CA ASN A 219 -25.06 12.32 -7.13
C ASN A 219 -24.22 11.27 -6.41
N GLN A 220 -24.81 10.11 -6.17
CA GLN A 220 -24.04 8.94 -5.77
C GLN A 220 -22.97 8.64 -6.83
N GLY A 221 -21.76 8.34 -6.41
CA GLY A 221 -20.64 8.02 -7.30
C GLY A 221 -19.30 8.35 -6.65
N PHE A 222 -18.26 8.39 -7.47
CA PHE A 222 -16.89 8.55 -7.00
C PHE A 222 -16.14 9.61 -7.82
N ALA A 223 -15.57 10.59 -7.12
CA ALA A 223 -14.59 11.47 -7.72
C ALA A 223 -13.23 10.79 -7.71
N ARG A 224 -12.63 10.56 -8.89
CA ARG A 224 -11.37 9.81 -9.00
C ARG A 224 -10.25 10.65 -9.58
N VAL A 225 -9.09 10.59 -8.93
CA VAL A 225 -7.84 11.11 -9.47
C VAL A 225 -7.28 10.04 -10.42
N SER A 226 -7.54 10.23 -11.71
CA SER A 226 -7.24 9.23 -12.74
C SER A 226 -6.34 9.77 -13.84
N LEU A 227 -5.41 8.92 -14.27
CA LEU A 227 -4.63 9.11 -15.49
C LEU A 227 -5.06 8.09 -16.53
N LYS A 228 -5.11 8.50 -17.79
CA LYS A 228 -5.18 7.63 -18.96
C LYS A 228 -3.79 7.53 -19.58
N ILE A 229 -3.32 6.32 -19.79
CA ILE A 229 -2.00 6.01 -20.35
C ILE A 229 -2.18 5.24 -21.65
N ASP A 230 -1.83 5.87 -22.76
CA ASP A 230 -1.63 5.19 -24.03
C ASP A 230 -0.20 4.66 -24.09
N THR A 231 -0.05 3.34 -24.19
CA THR A 231 1.26 2.70 -24.22
C THR A 231 1.79 2.49 -25.64
N ARG A 232 0.98 2.76 -26.67
CA ARG A 232 1.36 2.58 -28.08
C ARG A 232 2.59 3.39 -28.52
N PRO A 233 2.79 4.65 -28.06
CA PRO A 233 4.04 5.38 -28.33
C PRO A 233 5.30 4.69 -27.78
N HIS A 234 5.14 3.73 -26.88
CA HIS A 234 6.23 3.02 -26.20
C HIS A 234 6.29 1.53 -26.54
N CYS A 235 5.72 1.08 -27.67
CA CYS A 235 5.72 -0.35 -27.99
C CYS A 235 7.12 -0.98 -28.02
N GLY A 236 7.24 -2.17 -27.41
CA GLY A 236 8.51 -2.83 -27.13
C GLY A 236 9.32 -2.28 -25.94
N SER A 237 8.86 -1.19 -25.34
CA SER A 237 9.44 -0.57 -24.15
C SER A 237 8.44 -0.61 -22.99
N THR A 238 8.40 -1.73 -22.26
CA THR A 238 7.55 -1.88 -21.07
C THR A 238 7.74 -0.74 -20.09
N ARG A 239 6.65 -0.33 -19.43
CA ARG A 239 6.63 0.82 -18.52
C ARG A 239 6.36 0.34 -17.11
N ALA A 240 7.28 0.60 -16.19
CA ALA A 240 7.08 0.38 -14.77
C ALA A 240 6.50 1.66 -14.16
N ILE A 241 5.39 1.53 -13.44
CA ILE A 241 4.73 2.62 -12.72
C ILE A 241 4.88 2.45 -11.22
N SER A 242 4.96 3.57 -10.53
CA SER A 242 4.86 3.68 -9.08
C SER A 242 3.92 4.84 -8.74
N VAL A 243 3.03 4.61 -7.79
CA VAL A 243 2.11 5.61 -7.24
C VAL A 243 2.26 5.62 -5.74
N ASP A 244 2.54 6.78 -5.17
CA ASP A 244 2.57 7.04 -3.72
C ASP A 244 1.49 8.05 -3.35
N THR A 245 0.55 7.65 -2.49
CA THR A 245 -0.65 8.44 -2.18
C THR A 245 -0.78 8.67 -0.69
N LYS A 246 -0.87 9.95 -0.28
CA LYS A 246 -1.23 10.40 1.06
C LYS A 246 -2.54 11.18 1.03
N TYR A 247 -3.40 10.99 2.02
CA TYR A 247 -4.67 11.70 2.11
C TYR A 247 -5.24 11.67 3.53
N THR A 248 -6.12 12.61 3.87
CA THR A 248 -6.78 12.63 5.19
C THR A 248 -8.25 12.28 5.16
N SER A 249 -8.87 12.35 3.98
CA SER A 249 -10.32 12.19 3.87
C SER A 249 -10.79 10.83 4.38
N HIS A 250 -11.86 10.86 5.17
CA HIS A 250 -12.56 9.66 5.59
C HIS A 250 -13.36 9.02 4.44
N LEU A 251 -13.62 9.77 3.37
CA LEU A 251 -14.30 9.34 2.15
C LEU A 251 -13.31 8.98 1.03
N GLY A 252 -12.03 9.30 1.20
CA GLY A 252 -10.94 8.87 0.34
C GLY A 252 -10.57 7.40 0.56
N GLN A 253 -10.22 6.70 -0.52
CA GLN A 253 -9.74 5.31 -0.50
C GLN A 253 -8.95 4.96 -1.76
N PRO A 254 -8.07 3.93 -1.73
CA PRO A 254 -7.56 3.33 -2.95
C PRO A 254 -8.71 2.81 -3.82
N ALA A 255 -8.63 2.93 -5.14
CA ALA A 255 -9.68 2.45 -6.03
C ALA A 255 -9.72 0.92 -6.10
N VAL A 256 -10.91 0.34 -6.26
CA VAL A 256 -11.09 -1.12 -6.46
C VAL A 256 -10.27 -1.62 -7.65
N ASN A 257 -10.39 -0.91 -8.78
CA ASN A 257 -9.64 -1.17 -10.00
C ASN A 257 -8.58 -0.07 -10.19
N TYR A 258 -7.57 -0.05 -9.32
CA TYR A 258 -6.51 0.98 -9.35
C TYR A 258 -5.68 0.97 -10.64
N ILE A 259 -5.62 -0.16 -11.36
CA ILE A 259 -5.08 -0.25 -12.73
C ILE A 259 -6.03 -1.11 -13.56
N THR A 260 -6.54 -0.57 -14.66
CA THR A 260 -7.47 -1.27 -15.53
C THR A 260 -7.34 -0.79 -16.98
N GLN A 261 -7.83 -1.57 -17.94
CA GLN A 261 -8.02 -1.13 -19.32
C GLN A 261 -9.50 -0.84 -19.62
N GLU A 262 -10.37 -1.04 -18.62
CA GLU A 262 -11.76 -0.60 -18.65
C GLU A 262 -11.82 0.88 -18.26
N LYS A 263 -12.53 1.66 -19.05
CA LYS A 263 -12.69 3.09 -18.80
C LYS A 263 -13.52 3.31 -17.52
N PRO A 264 -13.01 4.07 -16.52
CA PRO A 264 -13.76 4.39 -15.32
C PRO A 264 -15.02 5.20 -15.64
N THR A 265 -16.11 4.94 -14.93
CA THR A 265 -17.33 5.76 -15.01
C THR A 265 -17.58 6.42 -13.66
N TRP A 266 -18.46 7.41 -13.62
CA TRP A 266 -18.81 8.08 -12.36
C TRP A 266 -19.35 7.12 -11.28
N GLU A 267 -20.10 6.09 -11.71
CA GLU A 267 -20.77 5.14 -10.85
C GLU A 267 -19.89 3.96 -10.39
N GLN A 268 -18.81 3.65 -11.12
CA GLN A 268 -18.01 2.43 -10.99
C GLN A 268 -16.55 2.67 -10.71
#